data_AF-A0A954DJG5-F1
#
_entry.id   AF-A0A954DJG5-F1
#
_cell.length_a   1.000
_cell.length_b   1.000
_cell.length_c   1.000
_cell.angle_alpha   90.00
_cell.angle_beta   90.00
_cell.angle_gamma   90.00
#
_symmetry.space_group_name_H-M   'P 1'
#
loop_
_entity.id
_entity.type
_entity.pdbx_description
1 polymer ?
#
loop_
_entity_poly.entity_id
_entity_poly.type
_entity_poly.pdbx_seq_one_letter_code
_entity_poly.pdbx_strand_id
1 'polypeptide(L)'
;IGYLYPTHFLSTARDIIYLWVARMVMASHEFMDEKPFSTVYIHATVLDASGQRMSKTKGNGIDPLDMFEQWGVDAVRLTLPLLTSEGQDIKLSESKFEMGRNFCNKLWNASRFAISNLDDFEEAIGKLSETERAGLNEGQVVELEDCFIEGRFTNAVVDVTDALERYKFNEAAQAMYHFVWDDFCDWYLEVVKPRLYDGKGGERSKLR
;
A
#
# COMPACT_ATOMS: atom_id res chain seq x y z
N ILE A 1 -6.37 32.94 -2.92
CA ILE A 1 -4.98 32.42 -2.82
C ILE A 1 -4.62 32.05 -1.39
N GLY A 2 -4.94 32.88 -0.38
CA GLY A 2 -4.54 32.61 1.02
C GLY A 2 -5.12 31.36 1.71
N TYR A 3 -5.93 30.53 1.06
CA TYR A 3 -6.41 29.26 1.63
C TYR A 3 -5.52 28.06 1.28
N LEU A 4 -4.72 28.16 0.22
CA LEU A 4 -3.94 27.02 -0.33
C LEU A 4 -2.45 27.36 -0.55
N TYR A 5 -2.05 28.59 -0.25
CA TYR A 5 -0.67 29.04 -0.33
C TYR A 5 -0.22 29.49 1.07
N PRO A 6 0.97 29.07 1.55
CA PRO A 6 1.92 28.16 0.89
C PRO A 6 1.41 26.70 0.83
N THR A 7 1.90 25.94 -0.15
CA THR A 7 1.53 24.52 -0.29
C THR A 7 2.34 23.62 0.65
N HIS A 8 1.87 22.41 0.95
CA HIS A 8 2.61 21.52 1.85
C HIS A 8 3.74 20.74 1.16
N PHE A 9 3.47 20.24 -0.05
CA PHE A 9 4.29 19.18 -0.65
C PHE A 9 4.43 19.35 -2.17
N LEU A 10 5.68 19.30 -2.66
CA LEU A 10 6.01 19.22 -4.08
C LEU A 10 6.75 17.92 -4.37
N SER A 11 6.17 17.04 -5.18
CA SER A 11 6.88 15.87 -5.74
C SER A 11 7.46 16.23 -7.10
N THR A 12 8.74 15.93 -7.31
CA THR A 12 9.40 16.24 -8.59
C THR A 12 10.64 15.37 -8.84
N ALA A 13 11.14 15.45 -10.07
CA ALA A 13 12.34 14.74 -10.50
C ALA A 13 13.59 15.61 -10.31
N ARG A 14 14.74 14.95 -10.12
CA ARG A 14 16.03 15.61 -9.88
C ARG A 14 16.46 16.54 -11.02
N ASP A 15 16.09 16.22 -12.25
CA ASP A 15 16.53 16.91 -13.46
C ASP A 15 15.96 18.33 -13.60
N ILE A 16 14.83 18.63 -12.94
CA ILE A 16 14.19 19.95 -13.01
C ILE A 16 14.31 20.77 -11.71
N ILE A 17 15.16 20.38 -10.77
CA ILE A 17 15.36 21.11 -9.50
C ILE A 17 15.72 22.59 -9.77
N TYR A 18 16.70 22.87 -10.64
CA TYR A 18 17.12 24.25 -10.91
C TYR A 18 16.19 24.99 -11.88
N LEU A 19 15.61 24.27 -12.85
CA LEU A 19 14.77 24.86 -13.89
C LEU A 19 13.34 25.12 -13.42
N TRP A 20 12.90 24.42 -12.38
CA TRP A 20 11.53 24.49 -11.86
C TRP A 20 11.51 24.86 -10.38
N VAL A 21 11.98 23.98 -9.49
CA VAL A 21 11.87 24.15 -8.03
C VAL A 21 12.50 25.47 -7.57
N ALA A 22 13.75 25.72 -7.97
CA ALA A 22 14.47 26.94 -7.59
C ALA A 22 13.77 28.20 -8.15
N ARG A 23 13.23 28.12 -9.36
CA ARG A 23 12.49 29.25 -9.97
C ARG A 23 11.19 29.54 -9.25
N MET A 24 10.47 28.51 -8.83
CA MET A 24 9.27 28.68 -7.99
C MET A 24 9.61 29.34 -6.66
N VAL A 25 10.70 28.92 -6.01
CA VAL A 25 11.15 29.53 -4.74
C VAL A 25 11.51 31.00 -4.93
N MET A 26 12.29 31.33 -5.96
CA MET A 26 12.67 32.72 -6.26
C MET A 26 11.45 33.61 -6.54
N ALA A 27 10.55 33.16 -7.43
CA ALA A 27 9.34 33.92 -7.77
C ALA A 27 8.39 34.09 -6.56
N SER A 28 8.31 33.06 -5.72
CA SER A 28 7.52 33.08 -4.49
C SER A 28 8.04 34.13 -3.51
N HIS A 29 9.36 34.18 -3.29
CA HIS A 29 9.94 35.22 -2.44
C HIS A 29 9.79 36.63 -3.03
N GLU A 30 9.93 36.78 -4.36
CA GLU A 30 9.76 38.09 -5.01
C GLU A 30 8.32 38.62 -4.91
N PHE A 31 7.31 37.77 -5.15
CA PHE A 31 5.92 38.22 -5.29
C PHE A 31 5.07 38.04 -4.03
N MET A 32 5.47 37.15 -3.12
CA MET A 32 4.68 36.76 -1.95
C MET A 32 5.45 36.85 -0.62
N ASP A 33 6.78 37.07 -0.66
CA ASP A 33 7.67 37.13 0.51
C ASP A 33 7.64 35.89 1.42
N GLU A 34 7.23 34.73 0.88
CA GLU A 34 7.16 33.46 1.58
C GLU A 34 7.61 32.29 0.68
N LYS A 35 7.96 31.14 1.29
CA LYS A 35 8.28 29.91 0.55
C LYS A 35 7.03 29.33 -0.14
N PRO A 36 7.13 28.75 -1.35
CA PRO A 36 5.97 28.24 -2.08
C PRO A 36 5.47 26.89 -1.56
N PHE A 37 6.35 26.11 -0.93
CA PHE A 37 6.08 24.79 -0.37
C PHE A 37 6.91 24.53 0.89
N SER A 38 6.40 23.74 1.84
CA SER A 38 7.16 23.33 3.03
C SER A 38 8.06 22.12 2.81
N THR A 39 7.68 21.20 1.92
CA THR A 39 8.40 19.97 1.64
C THR A 39 8.59 19.78 0.13
N VAL A 40 9.80 19.40 -0.27
CA VAL A 40 10.10 18.95 -1.65
C VAL A 40 10.57 17.51 -1.59
N TYR A 41 9.81 16.61 -2.22
CA TYR A 41 10.16 15.21 -2.38
C TYR A 41 10.76 14.98 -3.77
N ILE A 42 12.02 14.54 -3.80
CA ILE A 42 12.73 14.20 -5.03
C ILE A 42 12.62 12.70 -5.25
N HIS A 43 11.75 12.29 -6.16
CA HIS A 43 11.54 10.88 -6.46
C HIS A 43 12.67 10.31 -7.33
N ALA A 44 12.82 8.98 -7.28
CA ALA A 44 13.72 8.22 -8.16
C ALA A 44 13.40 8.45 -9.64
N THR A 45 14.42 8.39 -10.49
CA THR A 45 14.22 8.37 -11.94
C THR A 45 13.94 6.95 -12.40
N VAL A 46 12.90 6.79 -13.22
CA VAL A 46 12.63 5.50 -13.87
C VAL A 46 13.44 5.43 -15.17
N LEU A 47 14.29 4.42 -15.26
CA LEU A 47 15.16 4.10 -16.38
C LEU A 47 14.60 2.88 -17.12
N ASP A 48 14.96 2.73 -18.39
CA ASP A 48 14.66 1.51 -19.14
C ASP A 48 15.44 0.30 -18.58
N ALA A 49 15.15 -0.89 -19.12
CA ALA A 49 15.79 -2.13 -18.72
C ALA A 49 17.33 -2.13 -18.88
N SER A 50 17.86 -1.31 -19.80
CA SER A 50 19.31 -1.14 -20.02
C SER A 50 19.94 -0.10 -19.07
N GLY A 51 19.12 0.62 -18.29
CA GLY A 51 19.55 1.70 -17.41
C GLY A 51 19.71 3.05 -18.10
N GLN A 52 19.16 3.22 -19.31
CA GLN A 52 19.11 4.53 -19.93
C GLN A 52 17.85 5.29 -19.50
N ARG A 53 17.98 6.62 -19.44
CA ARG A 53 16.82 7.49 -19.23
C ARG A 53 15.77 7.26 -20.33
N MET A 54 14.53 7.06 -19.94
CA MET A 54 13.41 6.98 -20.87
C MET A 54 13.14 8.34 -21.52
N SER A 55 12.95 8.37 -22.84
CA SER A 55 12.51 9.56 -23.55
C SER A 55 11.75 9.21 -24.82
N LYS A 56 10.84 10.10 -25.24
CA LYS A 56 10.10 9.95 -26.50
C LYS A 56 11.04 9.84 -27.70
N THR A 57 12.12 10.64 -27.72
CA THR A 57 13.10 10.66 -28.82
C THR A 57 13.86 9.34 -28.95
N LYS A 58 14.12 8.65 -27.84
CA LYS A 58 14.79 7.35 -27.84
C LYS A 58 13.84 6.18 -28.10
N GLY A 59 12.53 6.39 -27.99
CA GLY A 59 11.53 5.33 -28.14
C GLY A 59 11.64 4.19 -27.12
N ASN A 60 12.34 4.42 -26.01
CA ASN A 60 12.59 3.43 -24.95
C ASN A 60 11.67 3.61 -23.74
N GLY A 61 10.59 4.39 -23.90
CA GLY A 61 9.59 4.60 -22.86
C GLY A 61 8.61 3.43 -22.78
N ILE A 62 8.16 3.11 -21.57
CA ILE A 62 7.03 2.21 -21.35
C ILE A 62 5.76 3.05 -21.30
N ASP A 63 4.76 2.74 -22.12
CA ASP A 63 3.46 3.41 -22.06
C ASP A 63 2.67 2.86 -20.85
N PRO A 64 2.27 3.72 -19.88
CA PRO A 64 1.49 3.27 -18.75
C PRO A 64 0.13 2.68 -19.13
N LEU A 65 -0.49 3.10 -20.24
CA LEU A 65 -1.79 2.58 -20.67
C LEU A 65 -1.69 1.11 -21.10
N ASP A 66 -0.67 0.78 -21.89
CA ASP A 66 -0.38 -0.60 -22.29
C ASP A 66 -0.16 -1.48 -21.05
N MET A 67 0.54 -0.94 -20.05
CA MET A 67 0.78 -1.66 -18.79
C MET A 67 -0.48 -1.81 -17.95
N PHE A 68 -1.40 -0.83 -17.96
CA PHE A 68 -2.69 -0.96 -17.27
C PHE A 68 -3.57 -2.02 -17.92
N GLU A 69 -3.59 -2.10 -19.26
CA GLU A 69 -4.33 -3.14 -19.97
C GLU A 69 -3.75 -4.54 -19.71
N GLN A 70 -2.42 -4.66 -19.68
CA GLN A 70 -1.75 -5.95 -19.53
C GLN A 70 -1.70 -6.46 -18.08
N TRP A 71 -1.45 -5.59 -17.10
CA TRP A 71 -1.17 -5.97 -15.71
C TRP A 71 -2.21 -5.49 -14.71
N GLY A 72 -3.02 -4.50 -15.07
CA GLY A 72 -3.98 -3.84 -14.18
C GLY A 72 -3.42 -2.57 -13.54
N VAL A 73 -4.31 -1.61 -13.27
CA VAL A 73 -3.94 -0.29 -12.74
C VAL A 73 -3.28 -0.39 -11.36
N ASP A 74 -3.85 -1.18 -10.45
CA ASP A 74 -3.31 -1.32 -9.09
C ASP A 74 -1.96 -2.03 -9.08
N ALA A 75 -1.77 -3.03 -9.94
CA ALA A 75 -0.49 -3.71 -10.11
C ALA A 75 0.61 -2.73 -10.51
N VAL A 76 0.35 -1.90 -11.52
CA VAL A 76 1.30 -0.88 -11.99
C VAL A 76 1.58 0.15 -10.89
N ARG A 77 0.53 0.66 -10.23
CA ARG A 77 0.65 1.68 -9.17
C ARG A 77 1.39 1.18 -7.94
N LEU A 78 1.22 -0.09 -7.57
CA LEU A 78 1.91 -0.71 -6.43
C LEU A 78 3.35 -1.05 -6.75
N THR A 79 3.64 -1.48 -7.98
CA THR A 79 4.99 -1.89 -8.40
C THR A 79 5.99 -0.74 -8.27
N LEU A 80 5.59 0.49 -8.64
CA LEU A 80 6.49 1.65 -8.58
C LEU A 80 7.03 1.94 -7.17
N PRO A 81 6.20 2.20 -6.14
CA PRO A 81 6.69 2.44 -4.80
C PRO A 81 7.46 1.24 -4.23
N LEU A 82 7.08 0.00 -4.56
CA LEU A 82 7.84 -1.20 -4.14
C LEU A 82 9.27 -1.24 -4.68
N LEU A 83 9.52 -0.64 -5.86
CA LEU A 83 10.83 -0.65 -6.51
C LEU A 83 11.63 0.62 -6.26
N THR A 84 10.98 1.76 -6.02
CA THR A 84 11.65 3.06 -5.86
C THR A 84 12.17 3.29 -4.43
N SER A 85 13.18 2.52 -4.03
CA SER A 85 13.91 2.79 -2.79
C SER A 85 14.57 4.17 -2.83
N GLU A 86 14.63 4.85 -1.68
CA GLU A 86 15.11 6.22 -1.61
C GLU A 86 16.53 6.38 -2.17
N GLY A 87 16.73 7.44 -2.96
CA GLY A 87 18.04 7.82 -3.49
C GLY A 87 18.55 7.01 -4.69
N GLN A 88 17.90 5.91 -5.07
CA GLN A 88 18.31 5.06 -6.19
C GLN A 88 17.36 5.19 -7.38
N ASP A 89 17.92 5.36 -8.59
CA ASP A 89 17.15 5.26 -9.81
C ASP A 89 16.80 3.80 -10.09
N ILE A 90 15.65 3.54 -10.70
CA ILE A 90 15.15 2.18 -10.93
C ILE A 90 15.26 1.79 -12.40
N LYS A 91 15.72 0.57 -12.67
CA LYS A 91 15.59 -0.03 -14.00
C LYS A 91 14.25 -0.74 -14.08
N LEU A 92 13.38 -0.23 -14.95
CA LEU A 92 12.05 -0.76 -15.14
C LEU A 92 11.99 -1.55 -16.44
N SER A 93 11.58 -2.82 -16.32
CA SER A 93 11.14 -3.65 -17.45
C SER A 93 9.67 -3.99 -17.23
N GLU A 94 8.93 -4.20 -18.30
CA GLU A 94 7.49 -4.55 -18.22
C GLU A 94 7.24 -5.78 -17.34
N SER A 95 8.15 -6.76 -17.37
CA SER A 95 8.10 -7.95 -16.51
C SER A 95 8.10 -7.65 -15.01
N LYS A 96 8.55 -6.46 -14.56
CA LYS A 96 8.52 -6.09 -13.14
C LYS A 96 7.09 -5.90 -12.62
N PHE A 97 6.14 -5.55 -13.48
CA PHE A 97 4.73 -5.41 -13.09
C PHE A 97 4.06 -6.73 -12.73
N GLU A 98 4.69 -7.87 -13.07
CA GLU A 98 4.25 -9.18 -12.61
C GLU A 98 4.20 -9.28 -11.09
N MET A 99 5.14 -8.66 -10.37
CA MET A 99 5.15 -8.62 -8.91
C MET A 99 3.87 -7.97 -8.38
N GLY A 100 3.52 -6.78 -8.88
CA GLY A 100 2.31 -6.07 -8.47
C GLY A 100 1.05 -6.87 -8.80
N ARG A 101 0.97 -7.48 -10.00
CA ARG A 101 -0.17 -8.32 -10.40
C ARG A 101 -0.33 -9.51 -9.46
N ASN A 102 0.77 -10.21 -9.15
CA ASN A 102 0.75 -11.37 -8.28
C ASN A 102 0.31 -11.00 -6.86
N PHE A 103 0.75 -9.84 -6.35
CA PHE A 103 0.28 -9.30 -5.07
C PHE A 103 -1.23 -9.00 -5.09
N CYS A 104 -1.72 -8.26 -6.08
CA CYS A 104 -3.14 -7.96 -6.19
C CYS A 104 -3.99 -9.24 -6.28
N ASN A 105 -3.53 -10.26 -7.02
CA ASN A 105 -4.18 -11.56 -7.10
C ASN A 105 -4.17 -12.30 -5.75
N LYS A 106 -3.05 -12.27 -5.01
CA LYS A 106 -2.96 -12.87 -3.67
C LYS A 106 -3.94 -12.19 -2.71
N LEU A 107 -3.97 -10.86 -2.68
CA LEU A 107 -4.89 -10.07 -1.87
C LEU A 107 -6.36 -10.33 -2.23
N TRP A 108 -6.67 -10.43 -3.52
CA TRP A 108 -8.00 -10.79 -3.99
C TRP A 108 -8.43 -12.17 -3.49
N ASN A 109 -7.57 -13.18 -3.63
CA ASN A 109 -7.86 -14.54 -3.16
C ASN A 109 -8.04 -14.60 -1.64
N ALA A 110 -7.21 -13.89 -0.89
CA ALA A 110 -7.31 -13.78 0.56
C ALA A 110 -8.62 -13.09 0.99
N SER A 111 -8.96 -11.96 0.35
CA SER A 111 -10.19 -11.22 0.62
C SER A 111 -11.42 -12.05 0.29
N ARG A 112 -11.42 -12.75 -0.86
CA ARG A 112 -12.50 -13.65 -1.26
C ARG A 112 -12.67 -14.78 -0.25
N PHE A 113 -11.58 -15.40 0.19
CA PHE A 113 -11.61 -16.43 1.23
C PHE A 113 -12.23 -15.89 2.53
N ALA A 114 -11.80 -14.71 2.99
CA ALA A 114 -12.36 -14.09 4.19
C ALA A 114 -13.86 -13.84 4.03
N ILE A 115 -14.29 -13.17 2.95
CA ILE A 115 -15.71 -12.87 2.67
C ILE A 115 -16.56 -14.15 2.63
N SER A 116 -16.12 -15.21 1.94
CA SER A 116 -16.87 -16.47 1.87
C SER A 116 -17.01 -17.19 3.22
N ASN A 117 -16.17 -16.88 4.21
CA ASN A 117 -16.28 -17.40 5.57
C ASN A 117 -17.02 -16.43 6.52
N LEU A 118 -17.46 -15.28 6.01
CA LEU A 118 -18.25 -14.26 6.70
C LEU A 118 -19.72 -14.26 6.28
N ASP A 119 -20.17 -15.13 5.38
CA ASP A 119 -21.56 -15.12 4.85
C ASP A 119 -22.65 -15.28 5.93
N ASP A 120 -22.32 -15.90 7.07
CA ASP A 120 -23.22 -16.00 8.24
C ASP A 120 -22.89 -14.95 9.34
N PHE A 121 -22.00 -14.01 9.09
CA PHE A 121 -21.49 -13.06 10.10
C PHE A 121 -22.53 -11.98 10.39
N GLU A 122 -23.10 -11.33 9.38
CA GLU A 122 -24.13 -10.30 9.57
C GLU A 122 -25.40 -10.86 10.21
N GLU A 123 -25.86 -12.03 9.76
CA GLU A 123 -27.03 -12.70 10.36
C GLU A 123 -26.75 -13.14 11.80
N ALA A 124 -25.54 -13.60 12.11
CA ALA A 124 -25.17 -13.96 13.47
C ALA A 124 -25.02 -12.76 14.40
N ILE A 125 -24.39 -11.68 13.95
CA ILE A 125 -24.34 -10.40 14.68
C ILE A 125 -25.77 -9.88 14.92
N GLY A 126 -26.64 -9.99 13.91
CA GLY A 126 -28.05 -9.60 14.00
C GLY A 126 -28.88 -10.41 15.00
N LYS A 127 -28.49 -11.65 15.31
CA LYS A 127 -29.15 -12.52 16.29
C LYS A 127 -28.71 -12.29 17.74
N LEU A 128 -27.58 -11.63 17.96
CA LEU A 128 -27.09 -11.31 19.31
C LEU A 128 -27.97 -10.24 19.96
N SER A 129 -28.27 -10.39 21.25
CA SER A 129 -28.89 -9.35 22.08
C SER A 129 -27.99 -8.12 22.22
N GLU A 130 -28.56 -6.96 22.60
CA GLU A 130 -27.79 -5.74 22.86
C GLU A 130 -26.65 -5.96 23.88
N THR A 131 -26.89 -6.81 24.89
CA THR A 131 -25.89 -7.21 25.88
C THR A 131 -24.80 -8.12 25.32
N GLU A 132 -25.12 -9.01 24.38
CA GLU A 132 -24.12 -9.86 23.73
C GLU A 132 -23.29 -9.08 22.70
N ARG A 133 -23.90 -8.11 21.99
CA ARG A 133 -23.16 -7.18 21.12
C ARG A 133 -22.24 -6.26 21.92
N ALA A 134 -22.69 -5.76 23.07
CA ALA A 134 -21.84 -5.02 24.01
C ALA A 134 -20.77 -5.92 24.68
N GLY A 135 -20.97 -7.24 24.67
CA GLY A 135 -20.01 -8.24 25.15
C GLY A 135 -18.97 -8.66 24.12
N LEU A 136 -19.22 -8.43 22.82
CA LEU A 136 -18.25 -8.57 21.72
C LEU A 136 -17.15 -7.49 21.73
N ASN A 137 -16.84 -6.91 22.89
CA ASN A 137 -15.83 -5.87 23.04
C ASN A 137 -14.56 -6.24 22.24
N GLU A 138 -14.05 -5.25 21.48
CA GLU A 138 -12.69 -5.23 20.97
C GLU A 138 -11.75 -5.78 22.05
N GLY A 139 -11.09 -6.91 21.77
CA GLY A 139 -10.09 -7.49 22.68
C GLY A 139 -10.43 -8.82 23.36
N GLN A 140 -11.57 -9.47 23.11
CA GLN A 140 -11.68 -10.91 23.39
C GLN A 140 -11.13 -11.74 22.24
N VAL A 141 -9.83 -11.58 22.01
CA VAL A 141 -9.06 -12.48 21.18
C VAL A 141 -8.79 -13.73 22.01
N VAL A 142 -9.51 -14.80 21.70
CA VAL A 142 -9.51 -16.02 22.53
C VAL A 142 -8.34 -16.92 22.16
N GLU A 143 -7.99 -16.97 20.88
CA GLU A 143 -6.99 -17.88 20.34
C GLU A 143 -5.65 -17.18 20.04
N LEU A 144 -4.56 -17.94 20.15
CA LEU A 144 -3.20 -17.42 20.03
C LEU A 144 -2.91 -16.86 18.63
N GLU A 145 -3.40 -17.53 17.59
CA GLU A 145 -3.22 -17.13 16.19
C GLU A 145 -3.92 -15.80 15.87
N ASP A 146 -5.07 -15.54 16.49
CA ASP A 146 -5.81 -14.29 16.34
C ASP A 146 -5.05 -13.16 17.06
N CYS A 147 -4.50 -13.43 18.25
CA CYS A 147 -3.70 -12.45 19.01
C CYS A 147 -2.43 -12.08 18.24
N PHE A 148 -1.82 -13.09 17.63
CA PHE A 148 -0.65 -12.93 16.80
C PHE A 148 -0.94 -12.00 15.63
N ILE A 149 -1.98 -12.27 14.82
CA ILE A 149 -2.23 -11.47 13.62
C ILE A 149 -2.64 -10.03 13.95
N GLU A 150 -3.40 -9.80 15.03
CA GLU A 150 -3.72 -8.44 15.50
C GLU A 150 -2.47 -7.67 15.93
N GLY A 151 -1.54 -8.33 16.63
CA GLY A 151 -0.25 -7.74 16.99
C GLY A 151 0.59 -7.41 15.75
N ARG A 152 0.64 -8.31 14.75
CA ARG A 152 1.33 -8.06 13.48
C ARG A 152 0.68 -6.92 12.70
N PHE A 153 -0.64 -6.86 12.66
CA PHE A 153 -1.39 -5.79 12.01
C PHE A 153 -1.12 -4.44 12.67
N THR A 154 -1.15 -4.37 14.00
CA THR A 154 -0.85 -3.14 14.74
C THR A 154 0.57 -2.65 14.44
N ASN A 155 1.55 -3.55 14.43
CA ASN A 155 2.92 -3.19 14.05
C ASN A 155 2.99 -2.69 12.60
N ALA A 156 2.32 -3.36 11.66
CA ALA A 156 2.28 -2.92 10.27
C ALA A 156 1.65 -1.54 10.11
N VAL A 157 0.59 -1.22 10.86
CA VAL A 157 -0.01 0.13 10.89
C VAL A 157 1.01 1.16 11.37
N VAL A 158 1.70 0.89 12.49
CA VAL A 158 2.74 1.80 13.01
C VAL A 158 3.86 2.01 12.00
N ASP A 159 4.38 0.94 11.41
CA ASP A 159 5.48 0.99 10.45
C ASP A 159 5.09 1.77 9.17
N VAL A 160 3.89 1.52 8.65
CA VAL A 160 3.36 2.23 7.47
C VAL A 160 3.11 3.70 7.80
N THR A 161 2.54 4.02 8.96
CA THR A 161 2.30 5.40 9.38
C THR A 161 3.61 6.18 9.52
N ASP A 162 4.61 5.66 10.25
CA ASP A 162 5.91 6.33 10.40
C ASP A 162 6.61 6.51 9.04
N ALA A 163 6.56 5.49 8.17
CA ALA A 163 7.12 5.59 6.83
C ALA A 163 6.43 6.69 5.99
N LEU A 164 5.09 6.77 6.02
CA LEU A 164 4.34 7.80 5.29
C LEU A 164 4.59 9.21 5.85
N GLU A 165 4.65 9.37 7.17
CA GLU A 165 4.98 10.66 7.82
C GLU A 165 6.37 11.17 7.41
N ARG A 166 7.30 10.26 7.15
CA ARG A 166 8.66 10.55 6.69
C ARG A 166 8.81 10.56 5.17
N TYR A 167 7.73 10.42 4.43
CA TYR A 167 7.70 10.33 2.96
C TYR A 167 8.49 9.13 2.36
N LYS A 168 8.69 8.08 3.16
CA LYS A 168 9.35 6.82 2.78
C LYS A 168 8.36 5.85 2.15
N PHE A 169 7.83 6.20 0.98
CA PHE A 169 6.77 5.42 0.32
C PHE A 169 7.17 3.98 -0.03
N ASN A 170 8.46 3.72 -0.28
CA ASN A 170 8.97 2.38 -0.50
C ASN A 170 8.86 1.51 0.75
N GLU A 171 9.28 2.03 1.91
CA GLU A 171 9.19 1.31 3.18
C GLU A 171 7.73 1.04 3.56
N ALA A 172 6.85 2.02 3.35
CA ALA A 172 5.41 1.83 3.56
C ALA A 172 4.84 0.71 2.66
N ALA A 173 5.19 0.71 1.37
CA ALA A 173 4.73 -0.33 0.44
C ALA A 173 5.28 -1.73 0.80
N GLN A 174 6.54 -1.82 1.20
CA GLN A 174 7.17 -3.07 1.62
C GLN A 174 6.55 -3.61 2.92
N ALA A 175 6.31 -2.75 3.91
CA ALA A 175 5.65 -3.14 5.16
C ALA A 175 4.24 -3.71 4.92
N MET A 176 3.44 -3.05 4.07
CA MET A 176 2.13 -3.57 3.66
C MET A 176 2.26 -4.91 2.91
N TYR A 177 3.24 -5.03 2.02
CA TYR A 177 3.47 -6.26 1.27
C TYR A 177 3.78 -7.42 2.20
N HIS A 178 4.72 -7.25 3.12
CA HIS A 178 5.15 -8.27 4.07
C HIS A 178 4.02 -8.71 5.00
N PHE A 179 3.27 -7.75 5.56
CA PHE A 179 2.14 -8.10 6.41
C PHE A 179 1.08 -8.93 5.66
N VAL A 180 0.67 -8.49 4.47
CA VAL A 180 -0.36 -9.19 3.71
C VAL A 180 0.11 -10.56 3.24
N TRP A 181 1.33 -10.65 2.69
CA TRP A 181 1.80 -11.88 2.08
C TRP A 181 2.29 -12.88 3.12
N ASP A 182 3.22 -12.48 3.98
CA ASP A 182 3.97 -13.38 4.84
C ASP A 182 3.18 -13.68 6.13
N ASP A 183 2.68 -12.64 6.81
CA ASP A 183 1.99 -12.80 8.09
C ASP A 183 0.53 -13.24 7.91
N PHE A 184 -0.23 -12.55 7.06
CA PHE A 184 -1.65 -12.81 6.90
C PHE A 184 -1.92 -14.03 6.02
N CYS A 185 -1.42 -14.04 4.79
CA CYS A 185 -1.78 -15.10 3.85
C CYS A 185 -1.03 -16.41 4.10
N ASP A 186 0.29 -16.37 4.25
CA ASP A 186 1.09 -17.59 4.33
C ASP A 186 1.04 -18.23 5.73
N TRP A 187 0.80 -17.44 6.78
CA TRP A 187 0.70 -17.95 8.15
C TRP A 187 -0.74 -17.97 8.67
N TYR A 188 -1.35 -16.81 8.90
CA TYR A 188 -2.64 -16.74 9.62
C TYR A 188 -3.77 -17.48 8.88
N LEU A 189 -3.94 -17.25 7.58
CA LEU A 189 -4.96 -17.94 6.79
C LEU A 189 -4.73 -19.45 6.74
N GLU A 190 -3.49 -19.93 6.76
CA GLU A 190 -3.22 -21.37 6.76
C GLU A 190 -3.51 -22.01 8.13
N VAL A 191 -3.16 -21.31 9.22
CA VAL A 191 -3.41 -21.78 10.60
C VAL A 191 -4.90 -21.79 10.95
N VAL A 192 -5.68 -20.85 10.41
CA VAL A 192 -7.11 -20.74 10.73
C VAL A 192 -7.98 -21.71 9.91
N LYS A 193 -7.48 -22.23 8.78
CA LYS A 193 -8.24 -23.14 7.90
C LYS A 193 -8.80 -24.38 8.62
N PRO A 194 -8.03 -25.16 9.40
CA PRO A 194 -8.58 -26.29 10.15
C PRO A 194 -9.73 -25.87 11.05
N ARG A 195 -9.62 -24.73 11.75
CA ARG A 195 -10.67 -24.19 12.61
C ARG A 195 -11.95 -23.83 11.84
N LEU A 196 -11.81 -23.35 10.61
CA LEU A 196 -12.94 -23.02 9.72
C LEU A 196 -13.57 -24.27 9.05
N TYR A 197 -12.78 -25.30 8.75
CA TYR A 197 -13.24 -26.50 8.05
C TYR A 197 -13.66 -27.66 8.97
N ASP A 198 -12.99 -27.86 10.11
CA ASP A 198 -13.24 -28.94 11.08
C ASP A 198 -14.35 -28.61 12.10
N GLY A 199 -15.42 -27.95 11.65
CA GLY A 199 -16.68 -27.82 12.40
C GLY A 199 -17.40 -29.16 12.61
N LYS A 200 -16.73 -30.18 13.17
CA LYS A 200 -17.32 -31.39 13.71
C LYS A 200 -17.82 -31.12 15.13
N GLY A 201 -18.97 -30.45 15.22
CA GLY A 201 -19.70 -30.31 16.49
C GLY A 201 -20.43 -28.99 16.67
N GLY A 202 -21.46 -28.72 15.86
CA GLY A 202 -22.54 -27.81 16.24
C GLY A 202 -22.32 -26.30 16.09
N GLU A 203 -21.09 -25.78 16.17
CA GLU A 203 -20.82 -24.35 15.93
C GLU A 203 -19.59 -24.19 15.03
N ARG A 204 -19.79 -23.63 13.82
CA ARG A 204 -18.67 -23.21 12.97
C ARG A 204 -17.97 -22.04 13.66
N SER A 205 -16.69 -22.22 14.02
CA SER A 205 -15.84 -21.09 14.39
C SER A 205 -15.76 -20.15 13.19
N LYS A 206 -15.98 -18.85 13.42
CA LYS A 206 -15.98 -17.82 12.37
C LYS A 206 -14.68 -17.04 12.42
N LEU A 207 -14.27 -16.49 11.28
CA LEU A 207 -13.30 -15.38 11.28
C LEU A 207 -13.98 -14.23 12.04
N ARG A 208 -13.31 -13.73 13.08
CA ARG A 208 -13.73 -12.54 13.82
C ARG A 208 -13.00 -11.32 13.29
#